data_AF-A0A957X619-F1
#
_entry.id   AF-A0A957X619-F1
#
_cell.length_a   1.000
_cell.length_b   1.000
_cell.length_c   1.000
_cell.angle_alpha   90.00
_cell.angle_beta   90.00
_cell.angle_gamma   90.00
#
_symmetry.space_group_name_H-M   'P 1'
#
loop_
_entity.id
_entity.type
_entity.pdbx_description
1 polymer ?
#
loop_
_entity_poly.entity_id
_entity_poly.type
_entity_poly.pdbx_seq_one_letter_code
_entity_poly.pdbx_strand_id
1 'polypeptide(L)'
;ARERDELPKELERLTAQRKFETNSTLQMQLDEVIAGKGKHWQSLRDLDARMKQATLQLEQSLTALATVYSQVQLIDAQSVNSGRAERLQDDIREQVERLNDLVASINEVYGNGSSS
;
A
#
# COMPACT_ATOMS: atom_id res chain seq x y z
N ALA A 1 7.13 -2.65 -8.32
CA ALA A 1 6.38 -3.72 -9.03
C ALA A 1 7.31 -4.68 -9.76
N ARG A 2 8.13 -4.24 -10.74
CA ARG A 2 9.10 -5.10 -11.46
C ARG A 2 9.94 -6.03 -10.58
N GLU A 3 10.47 -5.55 -9.46
CA GLU A 3 11.23 -6.38 -8.52
C GLU A 3 10.38 -7.49 -7.89
N ARG A 4 9.11 -7.22 -7.56
CA ARG A 4 8.18 -8.22 -6.99
C ARG A 4 7.80 -9.30 -8.00
N ASP A 5 7.82 -8.98 -9.29
CA ASP A 5 7.48 -9.93 -10.37
C ASP A 5 8.70 -10.77 -10.79
N GLU A 6 9.90 -10.18 -10.75
CA GLU A 6 11.13 -10.82 -11.19
C GLU A 6 11.80 -11.66 -10.09
N LEU A 7 11.78 -11.20 -8.84
CA LEU A 7 12.40 -11.89 -7.70
C LEU A 7 11.86 -13.32 -7.46
N PRO A 8 10.55 -13.62 -7.52
CA PRO A 8 10.06 -14.99 -7.39
C PRO A 8 10.53 -15.89 -8.55
N LYS A 9 10.55 -15.40 -9.80
CA LYS A 9 11.07 -16.15 -10.94
C LYS A 9 12.57 -16.45 -10.78
N GLU A 10 13.33 -15.47 -10.29
CA GLU A 10 14.75 -15.65 -10.01
C GLU A 10 14.97 -16.68 -8.90
N LEU A 11 14.18 -16.63 -7.82
CA LEU A 11 14.20 -17.62 -6.74
C LEU A 11 13.88 -19.03 -7.25
N GLU A 12 12.88 -19.18 -8.12
CA GLU A 12 12.55 -20.46 -8.76
C GLU A 12 13.72 -20.98 -9.58
N ARG A 13 14.35 -20.13 -10.40
CA ARG A 13 15.52 -20.48 -11.21
C ARG A 13 16.70 -20.92 -10.34
N LEU A 14 17.02 -20.17 -9.29
CA LEU A 14 18.12 -20.48 -8.37
C LEU A 14 17.84 -21.78 -7.62
N THR A 15 16.60 -21.99 -7.19
CA THR A 15 16.17 -23.24 -6.53
C THR A 15 16.27 -24.43 -7.48
N ALA A 16 15.91 -24.27 -8.75
CA ALA A 16 16.08 -25.30 -9.76
C ALA A 16 17.57 -25.60 -10.00
N GLN A 17 18.41 -24.58 -10.15
CA GLN A 17 19.86 -24.74 -10.29
C GLN A 17 20.46 -25.49 -9.08
N ARG A 18 20.04 -25.14 -7.87
CA ARG A 18 20.48 -25.77 -6.63
C ARG A 18 20.16 -27.27 -6.54
N LYS A 19 19.07 -27.72 -7.17
CA LYS A 19 18.66 -29.13 -7.21
C LYS A 19 19.57 -29.99 -8.09
N PHE A 20 20.13 -29.43 -9.16
CA PHE A 20 20.97 -30.16 -10.11
C PHE A 20 22.47 -29.94 -9.89
N GLU A 21 22.85 -28.95 -9.07
CA GLU A 21 24.25 -28.69 -8.72
C GLU A 21 24.81 -29.84 -7.85
N THR A 22 26.05 -30.26 -8.13
CA THR A 22 26.74 -31.36 -7.44
C THR A 22 27.98 -30.89 -6.68
N ASN A 23 28.55 -29.74 -7.07
CA ASN A 23 29.67 -29.14 -6.36
C ASN A 23 29.20 -28.56 -5.01
N SER A 24 29.73 -29.08 -3.91
CA SER A 24 29.32 -28.71 -2.55
C SER A 24 29.55 -27.22 -2.21
N THR A 25 30.61 -26.61 -2.73
CA THR A 25 30.88 -25.18 -2.53
C THR A 25 29.84 -24.32 -3.26
N LEU A 26 29.51 -24.67 -4.51
CA LEU A 26 28.47 -23.97 -5.27
C LEU A 26 27.08 -24.18 -4.67
N GLN A 27 26.80 -25.36 -4.15
CA GLN A 27 25.57 -25.64 -3.41
C GLN A 27 25.40 -24.71 -2.20
N MET A 28 26.46 -24.55 -1.38
CA MET A 28 26.42 -23.64 -0.23
C MET A 28 26.19 -22.19 -0.65
N GLN A 29 26.87 -21.73 -1.71
CA GLN A 29 26.68 -20.38 -2.22
C GLN A 29 25.26 -20.15 -2.75
N LEU A 30 24.71 -21.11 -3.47
CA LEU A 30 23.33 -21.05 -3.95
C LEU A 30 22.34 -21.01 -2.78
N ASP A 31 22.55 -21.81 -1.74
CA ASP A 31 21.69 -21.81 -0.54
C ASP A 31 21.70 -20.46 0.16
N GLU A 32 22.86 -19.81 0.31
CA GLU A 32 22.98 -18.49 0.92
C GLU A 32 22.24 -17.42 0.10
N VAL A 33 22.42 -17.42 -1.22
CA VAL A 33 21.73 -16.48 -2.12
C VAL A 33 20.22 -16.70 -2.10
N ILE A 34 19.75 -17.95 -2.15
CA ILE A 34 18.34 -18.31 -2.06
C ILE A 34 17.75 -17.84 -0.72
N ALA A 35 18.44 -18.08 0.39
CA ALA A 35 17.98 -17.65 1.71
C ALA A 35 17.88 -16.12 1.81
N GLY A 36 18.89 -15.39 1.32
CA GLY A 36 18.89 -13.93 1.28
C GLY A 36 17.74 -13.37 0.44
N LYS A 37 17.59 -13.85 -0.80
CA LYS A 37 16.50 -13.44 -1.70
C LYS A 37 15.13 -13.86 -1.18
N GLY A 38 15.02 -15.01 -0.51
CA GLY A 38 13.77 -15.47 0.10
C GLY A 38 13.31 -14.55 1.24
N LYS A 39 14.23 -14.11 2.11
CA LYS A 39 13.93 -13.11 3.15
C LYS A 39 13.52 -11.77 2.56
N HIS A 40 14.20 -11.32 1.51
CA HIS A 40 13.85 -10.09 0.80
C HIS A 40 12.45 -10.18 0.19
N TRP A 41 12.14 -11.31 -0.47
CA TRP A 41 10.82 -11.53 -1.03
C TRP A 41 9.73 -11.51 0.04
N GLN A 42 9.93 -12.19 1.16
CA GLN A 42 8.98 -12.15 2.28
C GLN A 42 8.75 -10.71 2.78
N SER A 43 9.83 -9.93 2.92
CA SER A 43 9.75 -8.54 3.36
C SER A 43 8.92 -7.68 2.39
N LEU A 44 9.09 -7.88 1.08
CA LEU A 44 8.31 -7.20 0.05
C LEU A 44 6.83 -7.57 0.09
N ARG A 45 6.49 -8.84 0.38
CA ARG A 45 5.10 -9.30 0.55
C ARG A 45 4.45 -8.71 1.79
N ASP A 46 5.18 -8.68 2.90
CA ASP A 46 4.67 -8.10 4.15
C ASP A 46 4.40 -6.61 3.98
N LEU A 47 5.29 -5.90 3.26
CA LEU A 47 5.09 -4.50 2.91
C LEU A 47 3.85 -4.31 2.00
N ASP A 48 3.67 -5.16 0.99
CA ASP A 48 2.49 -5.12 0.11
C ASP A 48 1.18 -5.29 0.89
N ALA A 49 1.14 -6.27 1.80
CA ALA A 49 -0.02 -6.51 2.66
C ALA A 49 -0.33 -5.30 3.56
N ARG A 50 0.69 -4.70 4.18
CA ARG A 50 0.54 -3.51 5.04
C ARG A 50 0.01 -2.31 4.25
N MET A 51 0.46 -2.11 3.02
CA MET A 51 -0.01 -0.98 2.20
C MET A 51 -1.42 -1.17 1.67
N LYS A 52 -1.81 -2.41 1.32
CA LYS A 52 -3.22 -2.74 1.03
C LYS A 52 -4.12 -2.43 2.21
N GLN A 53 -3.69 -2.84 3.42
CA GLN A 53 -4.43 -2.53 4.64
C GLN A 53 -4.51 -1.02 4.89
N ALA A 54 -3.42 -0.27 4.72
CA ALA A 54 -3.42 1.18 4.88
C ALA A 54 -4.38 1.86 3.90
N THR A 55 -4.40 1.42 2.64
CA THR A 55 -5.33 1.94 1.61
C THR A 55 -6.79 1.74 2.02
N LEU A 56 -7.15 0.52 2.46
CA LEU A 56 -8.50 0.22 2.96
C LEU A 56 -8.89 1.05 4.20
N GLN A 57 -7.93 1.35 5.08
CA GLN A 57 -8.17 2.19 6.25
C GLN A 57 -8.38 3.67 5.88
N LEU A 58 -7.68 4.15 4.85
CA LEU A 58 -7.87 5.50 4.31
C LEU A 58 -9.24 5.64 3.62
N GLU A 59 -9.65 4.65 2.83
CA GLU A 59 -10.99 4.61 2.21
C GLU A 59 -12.13 4.61 3.24
N GLN A 60 -11.96 3.87 4.34
CA GLN A 60 -12.91 3.89 5.46
C GLN A 60 -12.95 5.27 6.14
N SER A 61 -11.78 5.89 6.34
CA SER A 61 -11.68 7.23 6.93
C SER A 61 -12.37 8.29 6.05
N LEU A 62 -12.20 8.20 4.72
CA LEU A 62 -12.89 9.04 3.75
C LEU A 62 -14.42 8.88 3.84
N THR A 63 -14.91 7.64 3.94
CA THR A 63 -16.34 7.34 4.10
C THR A 63 -16.91 7.91 5.40
N ALA A 64 -16.17 7.78 6.50
CA ALA A 64 -16.55 8.35 7.79
C ALA A 64 -16.61 9.89 7.73
N LEU A 65 -15.62 10.53 7.11
CA LEU A 65 -15.60 11.99 6.91
C LEU A 65 -16.77 12.47 6.06
N ALA A 66 -17.11 11.78 4.97
CA ALA A 66 -18.29 12.12 4.15
C ALA A 66 -19.60 12.00 4.94
N THR A 67 -19.69 11.02 5.83
CA THR A 67 -20.84 10.83 6.72
C THR A 67 -20.95 11.97 7.74
N VAL A 68 -19.83 12.37 8.35
CA VAL A 68 -19.79 13.51 9.27
C VAL A 68 -20.12 14.81 8.54
N TYR A 69 -19.57 15.04 7.35
CA TYR A 69 -19.87 16.20 6.52
C TYR A 69 -21.38 16.34 6.26
N SER A 70 -22.03 15.24 5.88
CA SER A 70 -23.49 15.22 5.64
C SER A 70 -24.29 15.55 6.91
N GLN A 71 -23.85 15.05 8.07
CA GLN A 71 -24.50 15.38 9.35
C GLN A 71 -24.32 16.86 9.72
N VAL A 72 -23.12 17.42 9.49
CA VAL A 72 -22.85 18.85 9.73
C VAL A 72 -23.72 19.73 8.84
N GLN A 73 -23.90 19.38 7.57
CA GLN A 73 -24.82 20.10 6.67
C GLN A 73 -26.26 20.11 7.17
N LEU A 74 -26.75 18.98 7.70
CA LEU A 74 -28.11 18.90 8.26
C LEU A 74 -28.28 19.77 9.51
N ILE A 75 -27.26 19.82 10.38
CA ILE A 75 -27.26 20.67 11.59
C ILE A 75 -27.20 22.15 11.21
N ASP A 76 -26.35 22.50 10.24
CA ASP A 76 -26.22 23.87 9.74
C ASP A 76 -27.55 24.42 9.20
N ALA A 77 -28.24 23.61 8.38
CA ALA A 77 -29.56 23.95 7.85
C ALA A 77 -30.64 24.15 8.93
N GLN A 78 -30.44 23.63 10.15
CA GLN A 78 -31.38 23.74 11.27
C GLN A 78 -30.98 24.77 12.33
N SER A 79 -29.78 25.37 12.25
CA SER A 79 -29.20 26.19 13.32
C SER A 79 -28.91 27.64 12.89
N VAL A 80 -28.86 28.57 13.86
CA VAL A 80 -28.53 30.00 13.63
C VAL A 80 -27.01 30.26 13.65
N ASN A 81 -26.18 29.25 13.94
CA ASN A 81 -24.73 29.41 14.14
C ASN A 81 -23.90 28.91 12.94
N SER A 82 -24.17 29.47 11.78
CA SER A 82 -23.58 29.06 10.49
C SER A 82 -22.06 29.11 10.44
N GLY A 83 -21.44 30.13 11.04
CA GLY A 83 -19.98 30.33 10.96
C GLY A 83 -19.12 29.29 11.71
N ARG A 84 -19.69 28.43 12.57
CA ARG A 84 -18.96 27.28 13.14
C ARG A 84 -19.09 26.04 12.28
N ALA A 85 -20.27 25.83 11.68
CA ALA A 85 -20.51 24.71 10.79
C ALA A 85 -19.73 24.87 9.48
N GLU A 86 -19.66 26.08 8.93
CA GLU A 86 -18.90 26.40 7.72
C GLU A 86 -17.40 26.10 7.88
N ARG A 87 -16.78 26.53 8.99
CA ARG A 87 -15.37 26.21 9.29
C ARG A 87 -15.12 24.70 9.41
N LEU A 88 -16.03 23.98 10.07
CA LEU A 88 -15.90 22.51 10.19
C LEU A 88 -16.05 21.82 8.82
N GLN A 89 -16.92 22.33 7.94
CA GLN A 89 -17.06 21.83 6.57
C GLN A 89 -15.79 22.04 5.75
N ASP A 90 -15.15 23.20 5.86
CA ASP A 90 -13.89 23.49 5.20
C ASP A 90 -12.75 22.61 5.72
N ASP A 91 -12.65 22.42 7.05
CA ASP A 91 -11.68 21.51 7.66
C ASP A 91 -11.86 20.07 7.16
N ILE A 92 -13.11 19.59 7.07
CA ILE A 92 -13.39 18.24 6.55
C ILE A 92 -13.01 18.13 5.07
N ARG A 93 -13.27 19.16 4.26
CA ARG A 93 -12.90 19.18 2.83
C ARG A 93 -11.38 19.07 2.68
N GLU A 94 -10.62 19.85 3.43
CA GLU A 94 -9.15 19.82 3.42
C GLU A 94 -8.62 18.45 3.85
N GLN A 95 -9.23 17.82 4.86
CA GLN A 95 -8.86 16.46 5.29
C GLN A 95 -9.15 15.40 4.21
N VAL A 96 -10.26 15.53 3.49
CA VAL A 96 -10.60 14.63 2.37
C VAL A 96 -9.58 14.76 1.24
N GLU A 97 -9.20 15.98 0.87
CA GLU A 97 -8.18 16.25 -0.16
C GLU A 97 -6.85 15.60 0.22
N ARG A 98 -6.37 15.82 1.46
CA ARG A 98 -5.14 15.20 1.97
C ARG A 98 -5.16 13.67 1.94
N LEU A 99 -6.30 13.05 2.27
CA LEU A 99 -6.43 11.59 2.24
C LEU A 99 -6.43 11.05 0.81
N ASN A 100 -7.08 11.76 -0.13
CA ASN A 100 -7.07 11.39 -1.54
C ASN A 100 -5.65 11.47 -2.13
N ASP A 101 -4.90 12.52 -1.82
CA ASP A 101 -3.51 12.66 -2.23
C ASP A 101 -2.62 11.54 -1.68
N LEU A 102 -2.84 11.15 -0.42
CA LEU A 102 -2.11 10.04 0.19
C LEU A 102 -2.43 8.71 -0.50
N VAL A 103 -3.71 8.42 -0.77
CA VAL A 103 -4.12 7.22 -1.52
C VAL A 103 -3.52 7.22 -2.92
N ALA A 104 -3.53 8.37 -3.61
CA ALA A 104 -2.94 8.51 -4.94
C ALA A 104 -1.42 8.26 -4.93
N SER A 105 -0.70 8.80 -3.94
CA SER A 105 0.74 8.60 -3.77
C SER A 105 1.07 7.12 -3.50
N ILE A 106 0.29 6.45 -2.66
CA ILE A 106 0.41 5.01 -2.44
C ILE A 106 0.19 4.25 -3.75
N ASN A 107 -0.85 4.61 -4.51
CA ASN A 107 -1.14 3.96 -5.78
C ASN A 107 -0.08 4.25 -6.85
N GLU A 108 0.56 5.41 -6.87
CA GLU A 108 1.62 5.76 -7.85
C GLU A 108 2.90 4.94 -7.62
N VAL A 109 3.36 4.87 -6.37
CA VAL A 109 4.53 4.06 -5.98
C VAL A 109 4.31 2.57 -6.32
N TYR A 110 3.05 2.12 -6.32
CA TYR A 110 2.67 0.73 -6.60
C TYR A 110 2.30 0.46 -8.06
N GLY A 111 1.68 1.42 -8.75
CA GLY A 111 1.10 1.32 -10.10
C GLY A 111 2.10 1.46 -11.24
N ASN A 112 3.29 2.01 -10.98
CA ASN A 112 4.42 2.06 -11.91
C ASN A 112 5.04 0.69 -12.28
N GLY A 113 4.29 -0.41 -12.20
CA GLY A 113 4.65 -1.65 -12.90
C GLY A 113 3.49 -2.53 -13.31
N SER A 114 2.30 -1.96 -13.52
CA SER A 114 1.18 -2.63 -14.21
C SER A 114 1.15 -2.32 -15.72
N SER A 115 2.11 -1.56 -16.24
CA SER A 115 2.16 -1.13 -17.64
C SER A 115 3.42 -1.68 -18.33
N SER A 116 3.39 -2.94 -18.75
CA SER A 116 4.14 -3.51 -19.88
C SER A 116 3.68 -4.93 -20.16
#